data_AF-A0A7S3KSP5-F1
#
_entry.id   AF-A0A7S3KSP5-F1
#
_cell.length_a   1.000
_cell.length_b   1.000
_cell.length_c   1.000
_cell.angle_alpha   90.00
_cell.angle_beta   90.00
_cell.angle_gamma   90.00
#
_symmetry.space_group_name_H-M   'P 1'
#
loop_
_entity.id
_entity.type
_entity.pdbx_description
1 polymer ?
#
loop_
_entity_poly.entity_id
_entity_poly.type
_entity_poly.pdbx_seq_one_letter_code
_entity_poly.pdbx_strand_id
1 'polypeptide(L)'
;GLGLSLLEGALITEELAYGCTGIQTAMEANGLAEAPIILAASDEIKKNFLGRMTEQPLVASYCVTEPGAGSDVAGAKTTAVKKGNEYVINGQKMWITNGGHANWFFVLAKTDSNAKAGKAFTAFVVEGNAPGIT
;
A
#
# COMPACT_ATOMS: atom_id res chain seq x y z
N GLY A 1 17.18 2.54 -1.82
CA GLY A 1 17.46 1.95 -3.15
C GLY A 1 18.12 2.97 -4.04
N LEU A 2 17.92 2.86 -5.35
CA LEU A 2 18.60 3.67 -6.38
C LEU A 2 18.26 5.16 -6.36
N GLY A 3 17.17 5.58 -5.71
CA GLY A 3 16.82 7.00 -5.56
C GLY A 3 16.44 7.68 -6.87
N LEU A 4 15.89 6.91 -7.82
CA LEU A 4 15.48 7.40 -9.13
C LEU A 4 14.29 8.36 -9.03
N SER A 5 14.24 9.29 -9.98
CA SER A 5 13.13 10.21 -10.20
C SER A 5 11.94 9.56 -10.89
N LEU A 6 10.79 10.25 -10.88
CA LEU A 6 9.60 9.82 -11.62
C LEU A 6 9.86 9.72 -13.14
N LEU A 7 10.74 10.56 -13.69
CA LEU A 7 11.09 10.51 -15.12
C LEU A 7 11.85 9.22 -15.44
N GLU A 8 12.85 8.88 -14.64
CA GLU A 8 13.61 7.63 -14.82
C GLU A 8 12.71 6.40 -14.62
N GLY A 9 11.83 6.44 -13.63
CA GLY A 9 10.82 5.40 -13.42
C GLY A 9 9.90 5.22 -14.63
N ALA A 10 9.40 6.33 -15.21
CA ALA A 10 8.52 6.28 -16.38
C ALA A 10 9.20 5.67 -17.60
N LEU A 11 10.47 6.02 -17.86
CA LEU A 11 11.25 5.45 -18.96
C LEU A 11 11.44 3.94 -18.80
N ILE A 12 11.75 3.47 -17.59
CA ILE A 12 11.88 2.03 -17.31
C ILE A 12 10.54 1.32 -17.50
N THR A 13 9.46 1.92 -17.00
CA THR A 13 8.11 1.34 -17.10
C THR A 13 7.61 1.26 -18.54
N GLU A 14 7.90 2.25 -19.39
CA GLU A 14 7.55 2.23 -20.82
C GLU A 14 8.17 1.01 -21.54
N GLU A 15 9.46 0.77 -21.33
CA GLU A 15 10.19 -0.34 -21.96
C GLU A 15 9.71 -1.71 -21.47
N LEU A 16 9.42 -1.85 -20.17
CA LEU A 16 8.89 -3.10 -19.61
C LEU A 16 7.45 -3.37 -20.09
N ALA A 17 6.64 -2.32 -20.16
CA ALA A 17 5.24 -2.38 -20.58
C ALA A 17 5.11 -2.74 -22.07
N TYR A 18 6.06 -2.32 -22.91
CA TYR A 18 6.14 -2.74 -24.31
C TYR A 18 6.18 -4.26 -24.47
N GLY A 19 6.92 -4.94 -23.58
CA GLY A 19 6.98 -6.40 -23.55
C GLY A 19 5.70 -7.03 -23.01
N CYS A 20 5.32 -6.70 -21.77
CA CYS A 20 4.10 -7.21 -21.15
C CYS A 20 3.64 -6.31 -19.99
N THR A 21 2.48 -5.67 -20.15
CA THR A 21 1.87 -4.85 -19.10
C THR A 21 1.45 -5.65 -17.87
N GLY A 22 1.16 -6.96 -18.00
CA GLY A 22 0.87 -7.83 -16.85
C GLY A 22 2.07 -8.02 -15.92
N ILE A 23 3.25 -8.27 -16.49
CA ILE A 23 4.51 -8.39 -15.73
C ILE A 23 4.90 -7.03 -15.17
N GLN A 24 4.85 -5.99 -16.01
CA GLN A 24 5.18 -4.63 -15.58
C GLN A 24 4.26 -4.16 -14.44
N THR A 25 2.96 -4.48 -14.48
CA THR A 25 2.00 -4.14 -13.41
C THR A 25 2.35 -4.80 -12.07
N ALA A 26 2.82 -6.05 -12.10
CA ALA A 26 3.29 -6.72 -10.88
C ALA A 26 4.52 -6.02 -10.27
N MET A 27 5.41 -5.48 -11.10
CA MET A 27 6.57 -4.70 -10.66
C MET A 27 6.18 -3.31 -10.15
N GLU A 28 5.34 -2.59 -10.89
CA GLU A 28 4.90 -1.22 -10.56
C GLU A 28 4.08 -1.16 -9.27
N ALA A 29 3.36 -2.23 -8.93
CA ALA A 29 2.59 -2.32 -7.69
C ALA A 29 3.47 -2.16 -6.43
N ASN A 30 4.76 -2.51 -6.49
CA ASN A 30 5.70 -2.17 -5.42
C ASN A 30 5.89 -0.65 -5.32
N GLY A 31 6.16 0.02 -6.44
CA GLY A 31 6.29 1.48 -6.50
C GLY A 31 5.05 2.20 -5.95
N LEU A 32 3.85 1.69 -6.27
CA LEU A 32 2.58 2.20 -5.73
C LEU A 32 2.48 2.07 -4.20
N ALA A 33 2.88 0.92 -3.64
CA ALA A 33 2.85 0.68 -2.20
C ALA A 33 3.95 1.45 -1.44
N GLU A 34 5.13 1.62 -2.07
CA GLU A 34 6.29 2.30 -1.49
C GLU A 34 6.14 3.83 -1.48
N ALA A 35 5.50 4.42 -2.49
CA ALA A 35 5.29 5.86 -2.61
C ALA A 35 4.76 6.56 -1.33
N PRO A 36 3.68 6.09 -0.67
CA PRO A 36 3.20 6.72 0.57
C PRO A 36 4.22 6.59 1.72
N ILE A 37 4.99 5.51 1.78
CA ILE A 37 6.03 5.31 2.80
C ILE A 37 7.19 6.28 2.55
N ILE A 38 7.66 6.39 1.30
CA ILE A 38 8.71 7.33 0.89
C ILE A 38 8.32 8.76 1.27
N LEU A 39 7.07 9.15 0.99
CA LEU A 39 6.59 10.51 1.20
C LEU A 39 6.38 10.86 2.67
N ALA A 40 5.76 9.97 3.47
CA ALA A 40 5.15 10.38 4.74
C ALA A 40 5.52 9.53 5.96
N ALA A 41 6.21 8.40 5.80
CA ALA A 41 6.54 7.55 6.94
C ALA A 41 7.74 8.07 7.75
N SER A 42 7.87 7.60 8.99
CA SER A 42 9.06 7.83 9.81
C SER A 42 10.28 7.09 9.26
N ASP A 43 11.48 7.53 9.66
CA ASP A 43 12.73 6.87 9.24
C ASP A 43 12.80 5.40 9.69
N GLU A 44 12.20 5.08 10.84
CA GLU A 44 12.09 3.70 11.33
C GLU A 44 11.26 2.82 10.38
N ILE A 45 10.09 3.30 9.97
CA ILE A 45 9.22 2.57 9.03
C ILE A 45 9.92 2.47 7.65
N LYS A 46 10.53 3.57 7.16
CA LYS A 46 11.27 3.55 5.89
C LYS A 46 12.40 2.52 5.94
N LYS A 47 13.21 2.52 6.99
CA LYS A 47 14.33 1.60 7.15
C LYS A 47 13.87 0.15 7.18
N ASN A 48 12.80 -0.16 7.92
CA ASN A 48 12.30 -1.53 8.01
C ASN A 48 11.65 -1.99 6.70
N PHE A 49 10.63 -1.26 6.23
CA PHE A 49 9.79 -1.73 5.12
C PHE A 49 10.39 -1.49 3.74
N LEU A 50 11.08 -0.36 3.51
CA LEU A 50 11.76 -0.12 2.22
C LEU A 50 13.14 -0.79 2.18
N GLY A 51 13.83 -0.90 3.33
CA GLY A 51 15.14 -1.55 3.41
C GLY A 51 15.10 -2.99 2.91
N ARG A 52 14.15 -3.79 3.41
CA ARG A 52 14.01 -5.20 3.01
C ARG A 52 13.67 -5.42 1.53
N MET A 53 13.03 -4.45 0.87
CA MET A 53 12.77 -4.50 -0.58
C MET A 53 14.05 -4.39 -1.40
N THR A 54 15.12 -3.85 -0.82
CA THR A 54 16.44 -3.75 -1.47
C THR A 54 17.35 -4.95 -1.19
N GLU A 55 17.00 -5.76 -0.20
CA GLU A 55 17.79 -6.93 0.23
C GLU A 55 17.34 -8.22 -0.45
N GLN A 56 16.04 -8.34 -0.73
CA GLN A 56 15.39 -9.50 -1.33
C GLN A 56 14.33 -9.04 -2.35
N PRO A 57 14.01 -9.83 -3.38
CA PRO A 57 12.98 -9.50 -4.36
C PRO A 57 11.56 -9.71 -3.80
N LEU A 58 11.24 -8.98 -2.73
CA LEU A 58 9.93 -8.99 -2.09
C LEU A 58 8.95 -8.14 -2.91
N VAL A 59 7.66 -8.42 -2.74
CA VAL A 59 6.59 -7.60 -3.32
C VAL A 59 5.73 -6.97 -2.23
N ALA A 60 5.12 -5.83 -2.55
CA ALA A 60 4.25 -5.08 -1.67
C ALA A 60 2.94 -4.72 -2.40
N SER A 61 1.92 -4.35 -1.62
CA SER A 61 0.58 -4.08 -2.15
C SER A 61 -0.06 -2.84 -1.55
N TYR A 62 -0.88 -2.16 -2.35
CA TYR A 62 -1.59 -0.94 -1.99
C TYR A 62 -3.09 -1.20 -1.80
N CYS A 63 -3.54 -1.20 -0.54
CA CYS A 63 -4.88 -1.60 -0.13
C CYS A 63 -5.79 -0.40 0.17
N VAL A 64 -6.39 0.16 -0.89
CA VAL A 64 -7.41 1.22 -0.79
C VAL A 64 -8.78 0.75 -1.23
N THR A 65 -8.88 0.24 -2.46
CA THR A 65 -10.15 -0.16 -3.07
C THR A 65 -10.86 -1.24 -2.26
N GLU A 66 -12.18 -1.11 -2.17
CA GLU A 66 -13.10 -2.01 -1.49
C GLU A 66 -14.20 -2.45 -2.47
N PRO A 67 -14.93 -3.55 -2.19
CA PRO A 67 -16.01 -4.01 -3.07
C PRO A 67 -17.05 -2.92 -3.38
N GLY A 68 -17.32 -2.02 -2.42
CA GLY A 68 -18.29 -0.93 -2.55
C GLY A 68 -17.68 0.45 -2.86
N ALA A 69 -16.36 0.58 -2.95
CA ALA A 69 -15.69 1.87 -3.10
C ALA A 69 -14.34 1.74 -3.82
N GLY A 70 -14.26 2.23 -5.05
CA GLY A 70 -13.02 2.35 -5.83
C GLY A 70 -12.75 3.80 -6.21
N SER A 71 -13.55 4.33 -7.14
CA SER A 71 -13.45 5.74 -7.55
C SER A 71 -13.76 6.72 -6.40
N ASP A 72 -14.69 6.37 -5.51
CA ASP A 72 -15.01 7.13 -4.31
C ASP A 72 -14.23 6.60 -3.10
N VAL A 73 -12.98 7.02 -2.96
CA VAL A 73 -12.12 6.64 -1.82
C VAL A 73 -12.71 7.10 -0.48
N ALA A 74 -13.42 8.24 -0.45
CA ALA A 74 -14.04 8.74 0.78
C ALA A 74 -15.17 7.82 1.29
N GLY A 75 -15.79 7.07 0.37
CA GLY A 75 -16.79 6.04 0.61
C GLY A 75 -16.25 4.75 1.26
N ALA A 76 -14.92 4.58 1.35
CA ALA A 76 -14.31 3.40 1.97
C ALA A 76 -14.79 3.18 3.42
N LYS A 77 -15.00 1.92 3.79
CA LYS A 77 -15.62 1.45 5.03
C LYS A 77 -14.70 0.61 5.89
N THR A 78 -13.53 0.16 5.42
CA THR A 78 -12.53 -0.47 6.29
C THR A 78 -12.23 0.47 7.45
N THR A 79 -12.38 -0.03 8.67
CA THR A 79 -12.19 0.72 9.91
C THR A 79 -10.86 0.38 10.55
N ALA A 80 -10.28 1.31 11.30
CA ALA A 80 -9.17 1.07 12.21
C ALA A 80 -9.49 1.68 13.57
N VAL A 81 -9.67 0.83 14.59
CA VAL A 81 -10.03 1.26 15.95
C VAL A 81 -8.83 1.09 16.87
N LYS A 82 -8.40 2.18 17.52
CA LYS A 82 -7.30 2.13 18.48
C LYS A 82 -7.70 1.34 19.73
N LYS A 83 -6.87 0.36 20.12
CA LYS A 83 -6.98 -0.41 21.37
C LYS A 83 -5.64 -0.41 22.07
N GLY A 84 -5.50 0.45 23.09
CA GLY A 84 -4.22 0.66 23.77
C GLY A 84 -3.17 1.22 22.81
N ASN A 85 -2.12 0.44 22.58
CA ASN A 85 -0.99 0.81 21.71
C ASN A 85 -1.13 0.31 20.27
N GLU A 86 -2.21 -0.40 19.95
CA GLU A 86 -2.42 -1.04 18.65
C GLU A 86 -3.69 -0.52 17.97
N TYR A 87 -3.84 -0.82 16.68
CA TYR A 87 -5.07 -0.60 15.93
C TYR A 87 -5.63 -1.95 15.47
N VAL A 88 -6.93 -2.13 15.66
CA VAL A 88 -7.66 -3.27 15.09
C VAL A 88 -8.31 -2.81 13.78
N ILE A 89 -7.84 -3.36 12.67
CA ILE A 89 -8.34 -3.08 11.33
C ILE A 89 -9.41 -4.11 10.97
N ASN A 90 -10.60 -3.66 10.55
CA ASN A 90 -11.69 -4.53 10.08
C ASN A 90 -12.28 -3.99 8.78
N GLY A 91 -12.31 -4.84 7.75
CA GLY A 91 -12.95 -4.54 6.47
C GLY A 91 -12.48 -5.50 5.39
N GLN A 92 -12.92 -5.26 4.17
CA GLN A 92 -12.56 -6.07 3.00
C GLN A 92 -12.02 -5.15 1.91
N LYS A 93 -10.82 -5.47 1.42
CA LYS A 93 -10.19 -4.80 0.28
C LYS A 93 -10.38 -5.66 -0.98
N MET A 94 -10.37 -5.02 -2.15
CA MET A 94 -10.70 -5.68 -3.41
C MET A 94 -9.81 -5.18 -4.54
N TRP A 95 -9.46 -6.09 -5.46
CA TRP A 95 -8.62 -5.81 -6.64
C TRP A 95 -7.20 -5.38 -6.28
N ILE A 96 -6.61 -6.00 -5.26
CA ILE A 96 -5.28 -5.66 -4.77
C ILE A 96 -4.22 -6.39 -5.59
N THR A 97 -3.55 -5.68 -6.50
CA THR A 97 -2.38 -6.18 -7.22
C THR A 97 -1.31 -6.66 -6.22
N ASN A 98 -0.69 -7.81 -6.51
CA ASN A 98 0.22 -8.54 -5.61
C ASN A 98 -0.39 -9.07 -4.31
N GLY A 99 -1.70 -8.98 -4.11
CA GLY A 99 -2.35 -9.26 -2.82
C GLY A 99 -1.99 -10.62 -2.20
N GLY A 100 -1.94 -11.69 -3.00
CA GLY A 100 -1.58 -13.04 -2.53
C GLY A 100 -0.07 -13.31 -2.37
N HIS A 101 0.78 -12.35 -2.73
CA HIS A 101 2.25 -12.50 -2.72
C HIS A 101 2.96 -11.46 -1.84
N ALA A 102 2.24 -10.42 -1.40
CA ALA A 102 2.80 -9.28 -0.71
C ALA A 102 3.42 -9.64 0.64
N ASN A 103 4.66 -9.20 0.85
CA ASN A 103 5.34 -9.24 2.13
C ASN A 103 4.74 -8.21 3.11
N TRP A 104 4.20 -7.10 2.59
CA TRP A 104 3.48 -6.11 3.37
C TRP A 104 2.51 -5.29 2.53
N PHE A 105 1.58 -4.65 3.25
CA PHE A 105 0.50 -3.86 2.68
C PHE A 105 0.56 -2.43 3.19
N PHE A 106 0.47 -1.46 2.28
CA PHE A 106 -0.10 -0.16 2.64
C PHE A 106 -1.61 -0.32 2.78
N VAL A 107 -2.21 0.10 3.88
CA VAL A 107 -3.66 0.00 4.11
C VAL A 107 -4.23 1.36 4.48
N LEU A 108 -5.22 1.83 3.71
CA LEU A 108 -6.02 3.01 4.08
C LEU A 108 -7.28 2.55 4.81
N ALA A 109 -7.45 3.03 6.04
CA ALA A 109 -8.59 2.70 6.88
C ALA A 109 -9.15 3.94 7.57
N LYS A 110 -10.47 3.95 7.77
CA LYS A 110 -11.23 5.02 8.43
C LYS A 110 -11.05 4.92 9.94
N THR A 111 -10.48 5.96 10.54
CA THR A 111 -10.23 6.08 11.98
C THR A 111 -11.22 7.03 12.66
N ASP A 112 -11.83 7.95 11.91
CA ASP A 112 -12.88 8.85 12.39
C ASP A 112 -14.00 8.97 11.35
N SER A 113 -15.16 8.36 11.64
CA SER A 113 -16.33 8.40 10.76
C SER A 113 -17.08 9.73 10.78
N ASN A 114 -16.83 10.58 11.76
CA ASN A 114 -17.48 11.88 11.93
C ASN A 114 -16.66 13.02 11.31
N ALA A 115 -15.38 12.78 11.04
CA ALA A 115 -14.52 13.73 10.36
C ALA A 115 -14.82 13.83 8.85
N LYS A 116 -14.46 14.98 8.28
CA LYS A 116 -14.42 15.15 6.81
C LYS A 116 -13.35 14.24 6.22
N ALA A 117 -13.52 13.83 4.96
CA ALA A 117 -12.64 12.87 4.27
C ALA A 117 -11.14 13.13 4.47
N GLY A 118 -10.67 14.39 4.35
CA GLY A 118 -9.26 14.73 4.54
C GLY A 118 -8.68 14.51 5.94
N LYS A 119 -9.50 14.16 6.94
CA LYS A 119 -9.09 13.84 8.31
C LYS A 119 -9.67 12.52 8.83
N ALA A 120 -10.50 11.84 8.03
CA ALA A 120 -11.24 10.64 8.45
C ALA A 120 -10.41 9.35 8.38
N PHE A 121 -9.28 9.37 7.68
CA PHE A 121 -8.50 8.18 7.36
C PHE A 121 -7.11 8.24 7.98
N THR A 122 -6.57 7.04 8.22
CA THR A 122 -5.17 6.84 8.60
C THR A 122 -4.59 5.78 7.68
N ALA A 123 -3.34 6.01 7.27
CA ALA A 123 -2.54 5.05 6.51
C ALA A 123 -1.75 4.17 7.48
N PHE A 124 -1.75 2.87 7.20
CA PHE A 124 -1.03 1.86 7.96
C PHE A 124 -0.08 1.10 7.04
N VAL A 125 1.02 0.62 7.61
CA VAL A 125 1.79 -0.46 7.00
C VAL A 125 1.51 -1.72 7.81
N VAL A 126 1.06 -2.78 7.15
CA VAL A 126 0.64 -4.03 7.77
C VAL A 126 1.50 -5.17 7.23
N GLU A 127 2.06 -5.97 8.12
CA GLU A 127 2.83 -7.16 7.72
C GLU A 127 1.94 -8.16 6.99
N GLY A 128 2.47 -8.77 5.92
CA GLY A 128 1.71 -9.68 5.06
C GLY A 128 1.26 -10.96 5.76
N ASN A 129 1.95 -11.32 6.85
CA ASN A 129 1.64 -12.47 7.69
C ASN A 129 0.93 -12.09 9.00
N ALA A 130 0.44 -10.86 9.13
CA ALA A 130 -0.29 -10.43 10.32
C ALA A 130 -1.54 -11.31 10.54
N PRO A 131 -1.80 -11.80 11.77
CA PRO A 131 -2.97 -12.61 12.05
C PRO A 131 -4.28 -11.89 11.68
N GLY A 132 -5.18 -12.62 11.00
CA GLY A 132 -6.49 -12.11 10.57
C GLY A 132 -6.56 -11.67 9.10
N ILE A 133 -5.44 -11.67 8.36
CA ILE A 133 -5.44 -11.52 6.91
C ILE A 133 -5.84 -12.86 6.26
N THR A 134 -6.75 -12.80 5.28
CA THR A 134 -7.28 -13.97 4.53
C THR A 134 -7.36 -13.66 3.04
#